data_AF-A0A1F2X1R4-F1
#
_entry.id   AF-A0A1F2X1R4-F1
#
_cell.length_a   1.000
_cell.length_b   1.000
_cell.length_c   1.000
_cell.angle_alpha   90.00
_cell.angle_beta   90.00
_cell.angle_gamma   90.00
#
_symmetry.space_group_name_H-M   'P 1'
#
loop_
_entity.id
_entity.type
_entity.pdbx_description
1 polymer ?
#
loop_
_entity_poly.entity_id
_entity_poly.type
_entity_poly.pdbx_seq_one_letter_code
_entity_poly.pdbx_strand_id
1 'polypeptide(L)'
;MVGYQVAYRIALDLHPERIVIVSLRQDEVDQAVSALGDLVPAGVEVVGEWGDVFVREEFSRRPRAELLEDPVARDAIFEDLLGPLDAAYGRSRLAGLVEQYRPDVVVDAINTATGISYQDVYASSLAAERDLDDLEAGRDIAVTAVSHDVETLILSQPLPQLIRHVLILDRAMRQAGTRVYLKVGTTGTGGMGLNIPYTHSEDRPSAKLMTKTAVAFAHTGLLFLMGRTPGGPIVKEIKPAALIGYSDVGHRVIREKGHPVCRYRARTEPLGNELNLRLEPTGFVRESSLELPIVDTGENGVFTKGEFEAITSLGQMEFVTPEEIAHLCVQEIVGVNTGRDVVGTVDSSVLSPSYRAGVLRSRVLDELRSLEESTGTHGVALGQLGPPELSKLLWEAELLALGFGTLPAVVAATAEELSAMACRLLDERPGLRDTITSLGIPILHPDGATLDRGPFIRIPESPTGEALKVTPAERDRWAAKGWVDLRPANFACWQQRLRAIRAAHPGKGQPGSAGVTPETTVTEAIETGTVVAWVLANEMGGYRIK
;
A
#
# COMPACT_ATOMS: atom_id res chain seq x y z
N MET A 1 20.44 -4.29 -13.35
CA MET A 1 20.34 -4.03 -14.80
C MET A 1 19.36 -2.90 -15.14
N VAL A 2 18.04 -3.05 -14.97
CA VAL A 2 17.07 -1.98 -15.33
C VAL A 2 17.33 -0.69 -14.55
N GLY A 3 17.41 -0.75 -13.21
CA GLY A 3 17.68 0.43 -12.38
C GLY A 3 18.98 1.15 -12.77
N TYR A 4 20.01 0.41 -13.18
CA TYR A 4 21.26 0.97 -13.69
C TYR A 4 21.05 1.77 -14.99
N GLN A 5 20.34 1.19 -15.97
CA GLN A 5 20.09 1.90 -17.23
C GLN A 5 19.18 3.11 -17.04
N VAL A 6 18.19 3.02 -16.15
CA VAL A 6 17.34 4.16 -15.79
C VAL A 6 18.17 5.26 -15.14
N ALA A 7 19.04 4.92 -14.19
CA ALA A 7 19.95 5.87 -13.55
C ALA A 7 20.89 6.54 -14.55
N TYR A 8 21.51 5.76 -15.44
CA TYR A 8 22.35 6.28 -16.52
C TYR A 8 21.60 7.26 -17.42
N ARG A 9 20.38 6.88 -17.86
CA ARG A 9 19.56 7.72 -18.72
C ARG A 9 19.11 9.01 -18.02
N ILE A 10 18.72 8.93 -16.75
CA ILE A 10 18.37 10.09 -15.92
C ILE A 10 19.57 11.03 -15.79
N ALA A 11 20.77 10.50 -15.54
CA ALA A 11 21.98 11.30 -15.43
C ALA A 11 22.25 12.12 -16.69
N LEU A 12 22.07 11.50 -17.87
CA LEU A 12 22.31 12.15 -19.17
C LEU A 12 21.22 13.13 -19.59
N ASP A 13 19.95 12.81 -19.35
CA ASP A 13 18.84 13.60 -19.87
C ASP A 13 18.41 14.70 -18.88
N LEU A 14 18.48 14.42 -17.58
CA LEU A 14 17.93 15.29 -16.52
C LEU A 14 19.00 16.00 -15.68
N HIS A 15 20.25 15.53 -15.68
CA HIS A 15 21.38 16.12 -14.95
C HIS A 15 21.05 16.44 -13.47
N PRO A 16 20.59 15.46 -12.67
CA PRO A 16 20.29 15.70 -11.26
C PRO A 16 21.56 15.98 -10.46
N GLU A 17 21.42 16.65 -9.31
CA GLU A 17 22.55 16.86 -8.39
C GLU A 17 23.10 15.53 -7.84
N ARG A 18 22.20 14.57 -7.57
CA ARG A 18 22.55 13.27 -6.98
C ARG A 18 21.65 12.14 -7.48
N ILE A 19 22.25 10.96 -7.64
CA ILE A 19 21.58 9.68 -7.86
C ILE A 19 21.99 8.72 -6.74
N VAL A 20 21.00 8.10 -6.10
CA VAL A 20 21.21 7.09 -5.06
C VAL A 20 20.79 5.73 -5.61
N ILE A 21 21.72 4.79 -5.70
CA ILE A 21 21.48 3.42 -6.14
C ILE A 21 21.28 2.53 -4.92
N VAL A 22 20.12 1.87 -4.86
CA VAL A 22 19.79 0.94 -3.77
C VAL A 22 19.56 -0.46 -4.33
N SER A 23 20.26 -1.46 -3.79
CA SER A 23 20.03 -2.88 -4.10
C SER A 23 20.23 -3.76 -2.86
N LEU A 24 19.92 -5.06 -2.96
CA LEU A 24 20.04 -5.98 -1.84
C LEU A 24 21.50 -6.25 -1.45
N ARG A 25 22.39 -6.38 -2.45
CA ARG A 25 23.79 -6.81 -2.23
C ARG A 25 24.77 -5.66 -2.40
N GLN A 26 25.76 -5.61 -1.51
CA GLN A 26 26.77 -4.56 -1.50
C GLN A 26 27.65 -4.56 -2.75
N ASP A 27 28.11 -5.72 -3.19
CA ASP A 27 28.99 -5.87 -4.36
C ASP A 27 28.33 -5.39 -5.65
N GLU A 28 27.05 -5.69 -5.84
CA GLU A 28 26.26 -5.20 -6.98
C GLU A 28 26.11 -3.68 -6.98
N VAL A 29 25.95 -3.06 -5.80
CA VAL A 29 25.86 -1.61 -5.64
C VAL A 29 27.20 -0.95 -5.90
N ASP A 30 28.27 -1.45 -5.30
CA ASP A 30 29.62 -0.91 -5.47
C ASP A 30 30.05 -0.95 -6.96
N GLN A 31 29.74 -2.04 -7.66
CA GLN A 31 29.98 -2.16 -9.09
C GLN A 31 29.14 -1.16 -9.90
N ALA A 32 27.86 -0.99 -9.57
CA ALA A 32 26.97 -0.06 -10.27
C ALA A 32 27.39 1.40 -10.07
N VAL A 33 27.76 1.80 -8.85
CA VAL A 33 28.24 3.15 -8.53
C VAL A 33 29.53 3.46 -9.26
N SER A 34 30.50 2.52 -9.23
CA SER A 34 31.77 2.68 -9.94
C SER A 34 31.56 2.86 -11.45
N ALA A 35 30.79 1.96 -12.07
CA ALA A 35 30.54 2.00 -13.51
C ALA A 35 29.72 3.23 -13.95
N LEU A 36 28.74 3.67 -13.15
CA LEU A 36 28.01 4.92 -13.43
C LEU A 36 28.91 6.13 -13.26
N GLY A 37 29.75 6.17 -12.23
CA GLY A 37 30.67 7.29 -11.97
C GLY A 37 31.56 7.64 -13.16
N ASP A 38 31.98 6.63 -13.94
CA ASP A 38 32.79 6.81 -15.15
C ASP A 38 31.99 7.30 -16.37
N LEU A 39 30.66 7.13 -16.36
CA LEU A 39 29.77 7.36 -17.51
C LEU A 39 28.89 8.60 -17.38
N VAL A 40 28.62 9.06 -16.16
CA VAL A 40 27.72 10.20 -15.91
C VAL A 40 28.42 11.54 -16.14
N PRO A 41 27.67 12.61 -16.50
CA PRO A 41 28.23 13.95 -16.66
C PRO A 41 28.88 14.47 -15.38
N ALA A 42 29.92 15.29 -15.53
CA ALA A 42 30.54 15.98 -14.40
C ALA A 42 29.50 16.86 -13.67
N GLY A 43 29.38 16.65 -12.36
CA GLY A 43 28.42 17.37 -11.50
C GLY A 43 27.25 16.51 -10.97
N VAL A 44 27.06 15.29 -11.50
CA VAL A 44 26.11 14.32 -10.95
C VAL A 44 26.82 13.44 -9.91
N GLU A 45 26.43 13.53 -8.64
CA GLU A 45 26.95 12.66 -7.59
C GLU A 45 26.23 11.29 -7.62
N VAL A 46 26.98 10.18 -7.62
CA VAL A 46 26.40 8.82 -7.55
C VAL A 46 26.79 8.19 -6.23
N VAL A 47 25.77 7.80 -5.43
CA VAL A 47 25.93 7.21 -4.10
C VAL A 47 25.25 5.83 -4.08
N GLY A 48 25.80 4.89 -3.31
CA GLY A 48 25.28 3.54 -3.16
C GLY A 48 24.79 3.25 -1.74
N GLU A 49 23.66 2.56 -1.64
CA GLU A 49 23.12 1.99 -0.40
C GLU A 49 22.72 0.54 -0.64
N TRP A 50 22.86 -0.32 0.37
CA TRP A 50 22.56 -1.74 0.20
C TRP A 50 21.87 -2.38 1.40
N GLY A 51 21.05 -3.38 1.12
CA GLY A 51 20.33 -4.17 2.12
C GLY A 51 18.85 -4.33 1.78
N ASP A 52 18.17 -5.21 2.51
CA ASP A 52 16.76 -5.50 2.32
C ASP A 52 15.89 -4.34 2.80
N VAL A 53 15.21 -3.68 1.86
CA VAL A 53 14.30 -2.54 2.10
C VAL A 53 12.93 -2.97 2.61
N PHE A 54 12.62 -4.26 2.64
CA PHE A 54 11.34 -4.80 3.13
C PHE A 54 11.34 -5.07 4.64
N VAL A 55 12.45 -4.83 5.33
CA VAL A 55 12.61 -5.07 6.77
C VAL A 55 13.08 -3.81 7.51
N ARG A 56 13.12 -3.90 8.84
CA ARG A 56 13.73 -2.87 9.69
C ARG A 56 15.24 -2.76 9.47
N GLU A 57 15.81 -1.59 9.79
CA GLU A 57 17.23 -1.28 9.53
C GLU A 57 18.19 -2.35 10.08
N GLU A 58 17.96 -2.79 11.33
CA GLU A 58 18.77 -3.80 12.03
C GLU A 58 18.85 -5.14 11.29
N PHE A 59 17.83 -5.48 10.50
CA PHE A 59 17.71 -6.77 9.82
C PHE A 59 18.13 -6.71 8.35
N SER A 60 18.32 -5.51 7.80
CA SER A 60 18.53 -5.29 6.37
C SER A 60 19.76 -5.98 5.78
N ARG A 61 20.73 -6.36 6.60
CA ARG A 61 21.97 -7.03 6.17
C ARG A 61 21.97 -8.53 6.47
N ARG A 62 20.87 -9.07 7.01
CA ARG A 62 20.70 -10.49 7.33
C ARG A 62 19.82 -11.16 6.27
N PRO A 63 20.17 -12.36 5.79
CA PRO A 63 19.28 -13.13 4.93
C PRO A 63 17.95 -13.44 5.64
N ARG A 64 16.84 -13.34 4.91
CA ARG A 64 15.50 -13.61 5.48
C ARG A 64 15.36 -15.01 6.08
N ALA A 65 15.99 -16.02 5.46
CA ALA A 65 15.99 -17.38 6.00
C ALA A 65 16.58 -17.44 7.42
N GLU A 66 17.67 -16.72 7.68
CA GLU A 66 18.28 -16.67 9.03
C GLU A 66 17.41 -15.91 10.04
N LEU A 67 16.66 -14.90 9.58
CA LEU A 67 15.71 -14.17 10.44
C LEU A 67 14.53 -15.05 10.84
N LEU A 68 14.07 -15.94 9.96
CA LEU A 68 12.97 -16.85 10.25
C LEU A 68 13.37 -17.96 11.22
N GLU A 69 14.64 -18.33 11.33
CA GLU A 69 15.10 -19.29 12.34
C GLU A 69 15.28 -18.65 13.74
N ASP A 70 15.39 -17.32 13.81
CA ASP A 70 15.61 -16.55 15.04
C ASP A 70 14.28 -16.11 15.67
N PRO A 71 13.88 -16.64 16.85
CA PRO A 71 12.59 -16.33 17.48
C PRO A 71 12.40 -14.84 17.76
N VAL A 72 13.46 -14.15 18.18
CA VAL A 72 13.38 -12.71 18.49
C VAL A 72 13.17 -11.91 17.20
N ALA A 73 13.79 -12.35 16.10
CA ALA A 73 13.59 -11.73 14.80
C ALA A 73 12.18 -12.01 14.25
N ARG A 74 11.63 -13.22 14.42
CA ARG A 74 10.24 -13.54 14.03
C ARG A 74 9.23 -12.66 14.74
N ASP A 75 9.33 -12.52 16.07
CA ASP A 75 8.47 -11.64 16.86
C ASP A 75 8.57 -10.19 16.38
N ALA A 76 9.79 -9.72 16.13
CA ALA A 76 10.03 -8.38 15.61
C ALA A 76 9.41 -8.16 14.21
N ILE A 77 9.52 -9.13 13.31
CA ILE A 77 8.92 -9.07 11.97
C ILE A 77 7.39 -9.11 12.09
N PHE A 78 6.83 -9.91 13.00
CA PHE A 78 5.40 -9.93 13.28
C PHE A 78 4.90 -8.54 13.69
N GLU A 79 5.58 -7.89 14.63
CA GLU A 79 5.23 -6.54 15.09
C GLU A 79 5.36 -5.49 13.97
N ASP A 80 6.35 -5.60 13.08
CA ASP A 80 6.47 -4.68 11.94
C ASP A 80 5.36 -4.92 10.90
N LEU A 81 4.98 -6.18 10.70
CA LEU A 81 4.04 -6.59 9.67
C LEU A 81 2.59 -6.37 10.08
N LEU A 82 2.22 -6.77 11.30
CA LEU A 82 0.84 -6.83 11.80
C LEU A 82 0.60 -5.90 12.99
N GLY A 83 1.66 -5.39 13.63
CA GLY A 83 1.56 -4.42 14.71
C GLY A 83 1.29 -2.98 14.26
N PRO A 84 1.40 -2.00 15.17
CA PRO A 84 1.12 -0.59 14.90
C PRO A 84 2.01 0.01 13.80
N LEU A 85 1.39 0.70 12.83
CA LEU A 85 2.10 1.29 11.69
C LEU A 85 3.16 2.33 12.07
N ASP A 86 2.87 3.19 13.06
CA ASP A 86 3.83 4.22 13.49
C ASP A 86 5.15 3.62 13.99
N ALA A 87 5.05 2.53 14.77
CA ALA A 87 6.21 1.86 15.32
C ALA A 87 7.01 1.14 14.22
N ALA A 88 6.33 0.47 13.30
CA ALA A 88 6.97 -0.16 12.14
C ALA A 88 7.65 0.87 11.22
N TYR A 89 7.00 2.01 10.98
CA TYR A 89 7.53 3.11 10.18
C TYR A 89 8.85 3.64 10.76
N GLY A 90 8.89 3.91 12.06
CA GLY A 90 10.09 4.43 12.73
C GLY A 90 11.30 3.49 12.74
N ARG A 91 11.10 2.20 12.45
CA ARG A 91 12.18 1.20 12.36
C ARG A 91 12.54 0.83 10.92
N SER A 92 11.75 1.26 9.94
CA SER A 92 11.87 0.81 8.55
C SER A 92 13.13 1.36 7.88
N ARG A 93 13.89 0.46 7.23
CA ARG A 93 15.03 0.86 6.39
C ARG A 93 14.58 1.77 5.24
N LEU A 94 13.50 1.40 4.55
CA LEU A 94 12.98 2.17 3.43
C LEU A 94 12.61 3.59 3.82
N ALA A 95 11.91 3.75 4.96
CA ALA A 95 11.58 5.07 5.48
C ALA A 95 12.83 5.88 5.80
N GLY A 96 13.81 5.26 6.47
CA GLY A 96 15.10 5.89 6.79
C GLY A 96 15.87 6.36 5.55
N LEU A 97 15.91 5.56 4.48
CA LEU A 97 16.55 5.94 3.22
C LEU A 97 15.85 7.14 2.57
N VAL A 98 14.52 7.14 2.49
CA VAL A 98 13.75 8.25 1.91
C VAL A 98 13.88 9.52 2.75
N GLU A 99 13.93 9.40 4.07
CA GLU A 99 14.15 10.53 4.99
C GLU A 99 15.57 11.10 4.86
N GLN A 100 16.58 10.23 4.80
CA GLN A 100 18.00 10.61 4.67
C GLN A 100 18.27 11.37 3.38
N TYR A 101 17.75 10.89 2.25
CA TYR A 101 18.08 11.43 0.93
C TYR A 101 17.05 12.44 0.39
N ARG A 102 15.84 12.47 0.92
CA ARG A 102 14.72 13.34 0.50
C ARG A 102 14.58 13.44 -1.04
N PRO A 103 14.40 12.32 -1.75
CA PRO A 103 14.45 12.31 -3.21
C PRO A 103 13.27 13.05 -3.85
N ASP A 104 13.55 13.86 -4.87
CA ASP A 104 12.51 14.44 -5.75
C ASP A 104 11.79 13.35 -6.56
N VAL A 105 12.53 12.33 -6.99
CA VAL A 105 12.04 11.22 -7.81
C VAL A 105 12.53 9.90 -7.23
N VAL A 106 11.61 8.96 -7.05
CA VAL A 106 11.93 7.57 -6.71
C VAL A 106 11.61 6.69 -7.92
N VAL A 107 12.63 6.00 -8.44
CA VAL A 107 12.45 4.95 -9.44
C VAL A 107 12.63 3.61 -8.76
N ASP A 108 11.54 2.86 -8.63
CA ASP A 108 11.54 1.53 -8.07
C ASP A 108 11.64 0.49 -9.20
N ALA A 109 12.85 -0.03 -9.41
CA ALA A 109 13.12 -1.14 -10.31
C ALA A 109 13.30 -2.50 -9.58
N ILE A 110 12.92 -2.56 -8.30
CA ILE A 110 12.97 -3.80 -7.51
C ILE A 110 11.78 -4.67 -7.90
N ASN A 111 12.00 -5.96 -8.14
CA ASN A 111 10.89 -6.89 -8.36
C ASN A 111 10.20 -7.24 -7.04
N THR A 112 9.43 -6.30 -6.48
CA THR A 112 8.69 -6.45 -5.21
C THR A 112 7.83 -7.70 -5.20
N ALA A 113 7.23 -8.06 -6.34
CA ALA A 113 6.44 -9.26 -6.46
C ALA A 113 7.29 -10.52 -6.25
N THR A 114 8.48 -10.61 -6.84
CA THR A 114 9.43 -11.70 -6.57
C THR A 114 9.82 -11.72 -5.08
N GLY A 115 10.24 -10.57 -4.52
CA GLY A 115 10.70 -10.48 -3.12
C GLY A 115 9.67 -10.93 -2.09
N ILE A 116 8.38 -10.72 -2.36
CA ILE A 116 7.28 -11.11 -1.47
C ILE A 116 6.78 -12.53 -1.77
N SER A 117 6.52 -12.87 -3.03
CA SER A 117 5.90 -14.17 -3.40
C SER A 117 6.80 -15.39 -3.17
N TYR A 118 8.11 -15.19 -3.12
CA TYR A 118 9.08 -16.29 -2.97
C TYR A 118 9.18 -16.83 -1.54
N GLN A 119 8.42 -16.27 -0.61
CA GLN A 119 8.32 -16.76 0.77
C GLN A 119 7.48 -18.05 0.88
N ASP A 120 6.94 -18.54 -0.24
CA ASP A 120 6.36 -19.89 -0.40
C ASP A 120 5.29 -20.25 0.64
N VAL A 121 4.27 -19.39 0.73
CA VAL A 121 3.11 -19.56 1.63
C VAL A 121 2.46 -20.94 1.51
N TYR A 122 2.53 -21.58 0.34
CA TYR A 122 1.97 -22.92 0.12
C TYR A 122 2.80 -23.99 0.84
N ALA A 123 4.12 -23.94 0.76
CA ALA A 123 4.98 -24.84 1.51
C ALA A 123 4.80 -24.64 3.02
N SER A 124 4.74 -23.40 3.51
CA SER A 124 4.48 -23.10 4.91
C SER A 124 3.09 -23.57 5.37
N SER A 125 2.08 -23.46 4.50
CA SER A 125 0.71 -23.94 4.80
C SER A 125 0.68 -25.46 4.94
N LEU A 126 1.34 -26.18 4.03
CA LEU A 126 1.41 -27.65 4.09
C LEU A 126 2.21 -28.14 5.31
N ALA A 127 3.27 -27.43 5.69
CA ALA A 127 4.04 -27.75 6.89
C ALA A 127 3.18 -27.57 8.16
N ALA A 128 2.52 -26.41 8.29
CA ALA A 128 1.63 -26.14 9.42
C ALA A 128 0.44 -27.12 9.50
N GLU A 129 -0.19 -27.46 8.37
CA GLU A 129 -1.31 -28.43 8.33
C GLU A 129 -0.85 -29.82 8.78
N ARG A 130 0.31 -30.29 8.29
CA ARG A 130 0.89 -31.58 8.69
C ARG A 130 1.14 -31.61 10.20
N ASP A 131 1.70 -30.54 10.74
CA ASP A 131 2.02 -30.44 12.16
C ASP A 131 0.75 -30.41 13.04
N LEU A 132 -0.34 -29.80 12.55
CA LEU A 132 -1.66 -29.86 13.18
C LEU A 132 -2.26 -31.28 13.12
N ASP A 133 -2.19 -31.95 11.97
CA ASP A 133 -2.63 -33.36 11.83
C ASP A 133 -1.86 -34.30 12.76
N ASP A 134 -0.55 -34.06 12.94
CA ASP A 134 0.30 -34.81 13.87
C ASP A 134 -0.15 -34.62 15.32
N LEU A 135 -0.45 -33.38 15.71
CA LEU A 135 -1.00 -33.06 17.03
C LEU A 135 -2.36 -33.71 17.27
N GLU A 136 -3.30 -33.62 16.32
CA GLU A 136 -4.64 -34.21 16.44
C GLU A 136 -4.60 -35.74 16.51
N ALA A 137 -3.67 -36.36 15.79
CA ALA A 137 -3.44 -37.79 15.82
C ALA A 137 -2.68 -38.28 17.08
N GLY A 138 -2.29 -37.36 17.97
CA GLY A 138 -1.53 -37.67 19.18
C GLY A 138 -0.11 -38.18 18.92
N ARG A 139 0.49 -37.79 17.78
CA ARG A 139 1.90 -38.08 17.47
C ARG A 139 2.81 -37.19 18.34
N ASP A 140 3.99 -37.70 18.67
CA ASP A 140 4.98 -36.96 19.46
C ASP A 140 5.68 -35.92 18.57
N ILE A 141 5.21 -34.66 18.66
CA ILE A 141 5.77 -33.51 17.97
C ILE A 141 6.06 -32.40 18.98
N ALA A 142 7.22 -31.77 18.84
CA ALA A 142 7.62 -30.69 19.72
C ALA A 142 6.74 -29.45 19.47
N VAL A 143 6.10 -28.92 20.52
CA VAL A 143 5.28 -27.69 20.44
C VAL A 143 6.06 -26.52 19.82
N THR A 144 7.37 -26.46 20.05
CA THR A 144 8.24 -25.44 19.47
C THR A 144 8.36 -25.54 17.95
N ALA A 145 8.31 -26.75 17.39
CA ALA A 145 8.31 -26.95 15.93
C ALA A 145 6.99 -26.48 15.32
N VAL A 146 5.88 -26.82 15.95
CA VAL A 146 4.55 -26.35 15.51
C VAL A 146 4.44 -24.83 15.57
N SER A 147 4.88 -24.21 16.69
CA SER A 147 4.91 -22.75 16.83
C SER A 147 5.72 -22.09 15.73
N HIS A 148 6.91 -22.64 15.45
CA HIS A 148 7.80 -22.15 14.39
C HIS A 148 7.12 -22.16 13.01
N ASP A 149 6.49 -23.28 12.64
CA ASP A 149 5.89 -23.45 11.31
C ASP A 149 4.63 -22.59 11.15
N VAL A 150 3.83 -22.44 12.22
CA VAL A 150 2.68 -21.52 12.25
C VAL A 150 3.11 -20.05 12.17
N GLU A 151 4.12 -19.64 12.95
CA GLU A 151 4.69 -18.29 12.87
C GLU A 151 5.22 -18.01 11.45
N THR A 152 5.97 -18.95 10.88
CA THR A 152 6.51 -18.83 9.52
C THR A 152 5.38 -18.68 8.49
N LEU A 153 4.30 -19.45 8.61
CA LEU A 153 3.11 -19.31 7.77
C LEU A 153 2.52 -17.90 7.87
N ILE A 154 2.30 -17.38 9.08
CA ILE A 154 1.77 -16.03 9.29
C ILE A 154 2.66 -14.97 8.62
N LEU A 155 3.99 -15.09 8.80
CA LEU A 155 4.97 -14.15 8.26
C LEU A 155 5.21 -14.29 6.75
N SER A 156 4.79 -15.41 6.14
CA SER A 156 4.89 -15.67 4.70
C SER A 156 3.73 -15.09 3.89
N GLN A 157 2.70 -14.53 4.53
CA GLN A 157 1.53 -13.99 3.84
C GLN A 157 1.90 -12.80 2.95
N PRO A 158 1.60 -12.84 1.63
CA PRO A 158 2.13 -11.85 0.70
C PRO A 158 1.40 -10.49 0.76
N LEU A 159 0.07 -10.48 0.93
CA LEU A 159 -0.70 -9.24 0.91
C LEU A 159 -0.44 -8.32 2.11
N PRO A 160 -0.38 -8.81 3.37
CA PRO A 160 -0.02 -7.96 4.50
C PRO A 160 1.33 -7.26 4.30
N GLN A 161 2.32 -7.98 3.74
CA GLN A 161 3.65 -7.43 3.49
C GLN A 161 3.63 -6.33 2.44
N LEU A 162 2.91 -6.57 1.34
CA LEU A 162 2.76 -5.59 0.27
C LEU A 162 2.03 -4.33 0.76
N ILE A 163 0.92 -4.49 1.48
CA ILE A 163 0.16 -3.37 2.05
C ILE A 163 1.05 -2.56 3.00
N ARG A 164 1.76 -3.24 3.91
CA ARG A 164 2.67 -2.57 4.86
C ARG A 164 3.76 -1.78 4.13
N HIS A 165 4.37 -2.39 3.12
CA HIS A 165 5.40 -1.74 2.30
C HIS A 165 4.89 -0.46 1.62
N VAL A 166 3.72 -0.50 0.98
CA VAL A 166 3.16 0.69 0.30
C VAL A 166 2.77 1.78 1.29
N LEU A 167 2.21 1.43 2.45
CA LEU A 167 1.85 2.43 3.47
C LEU A 167 3.08 3.15 4.05
N ILE A 168 4.18 2.43 4.27
CA ILE A 168 5.44 3.01 4.73
C ILE A 168 6.02 3.93 3.64
N LEU A 169 6.04 3.44 2.40
CA LEU A 169 6.58 4.17 1.25
C LEU A 169 5.80 5.47 0.98
N ASP A 170 4.47 5.43 0.95
CA ASP A 170 3.62 6.64 0.78
C ASP A 170 3.92 7.67 1.86
N ARG A 171 3.91 7.26 3.14
CA ARG A 171 4.19 8.16 4.25
C ARG A 171 5.58 8.79 4.14
N ALA A 172 6.59 7.99 3.82
CA ALA A 172 7.97 8.48 3.69
C ALA A 172 8.10 9.50 2.56
N MET A 173 7.54 9.21 1.38
CA MET A 173 7.58 10.11 0.24
C MET A 173 6.83 11.42 0.48
N ARG A 174 5.68 11.37 1.17
CA ARG A 174 4.94 12.58 1.58
C ARG A 174 5.76 13.46 2.52
N GLN A 175 6.45 12.87 3.49
CA GLN A 175 7.30 13.62 4.43
C GLN A 175 8.57 14.18 3.75
N ALA A 176 9.13 13.43 2.79
CA ALA A 176 10.25 13.87 1.97
C ALA A 176 9.87 14.97 0.97
N GLY A 177 8.59 15.08 0.59
CA GLY A 177 8.15 15.96 -0.49
C GLY A 177 8.50 15.42 -1.87
N THR A 178 8.63 14.09 -2.00
CA THR A 178 8.89 13.43 -3.28
C THR A 178 7.81 13.79 -4.29
N ARG A 179 8.22 14.11 -5.52
CA ARG A 179 7.35 14.62 -6.58
C ARG A 179 6.83 13.50 -7.47
N VAL A 180 7.68 12.52 -7.79
CA VAL A 180 7.33 11.39 -8.67
C VAL A 180 7.81 10.08 -8.07
N TYR A 181 6.93 9.09 -8.07
CA TYR A 181 7.27 7.69 -7.84
C TYR A 181 6.95 6.90 -9.13
N LEU A 182 7.97 6.28 -9.70
CA LEU A 182 7.85 5.45 -10.90
C LEU A 182 8.21 4.01 -10.57
N LYS A 183 7.25 3.10 -10.75
CA LYS A 183 7.47 1.66 -10.62
C LYS A 183 7.81 1.05 -11.97
N VAL A 184 8.91 0.31 -12.05
CA VAL A 184 9.09 -0.73 -13.07
C VAL A 184 8.54 -2.04 -12.49
N GLY A 185 7.33 -2.39 -12.90
CA GLY A 185 6.61 -3.54 -12.40
C GLY A 185 6.95 -4.82 -13.16
N THR A 186 6.16 -5.87 -12.90
CA THR A 186 6.20 -7.13 -13.65
C THR A 186 4.76 -7.60 -13.89
N THR A 187 4.56 -8.45 -14.88
CA THR A 187 3.31 -9.21 -15.03
C THR A 187 3.36 -10.57 -14.32
N GLY A 188 4.49 -10.95 -13.74
CA GLY A 188 4.71 -12.26 -13.11
C GLY A 188 5.11 -13.35 -14.11
N THR A 189 4.39 -13.48 -15.22
CA THR A 189 4.60 -14.50 -16.28
C THR A 189 5.39 -14.00 -17.49
N GLY A 190 5.83 -12.74 -17.50
CA GLY A 190 6.53 -12.17 -18.65
C GLY A 190 5.64 -11.92 -19.87
N GLY A 191 4.39 -11.53 -19.66
CA GLY A 191 3.39 -11.32 -20.72
C GLY A 191 2.67 -12.59 -21.18
N MET A 192 3.11 -13.76 -20.75
CA MET A 192 2.50 -15.03 -21.13
C MET A 192 1.18 -15.29 -20.38
N GLY A 193 0.30 -16.07 -20.98
CA GLY A 193 -0.97 -16.51 -20.39
C GLY A 193 -0.81 -17.64 -19.36
N LEU A 194 -1.91 -18.35 -19.07
CA LEU A 194 -1.96 -19.44 -18.08
C LEU A 194 -1.44 -20.79 -18.62
N ASN A 195 -0.90 -20.83 -19.83
CA ASN A 195 -0.64 -22.06 -20.58
C ASN A 195 0.84 -22.49 -20.61
N ILE A 196 1.79 -21.56 -20.81
CA ILE A 196 3.21 -21.88 -20.92
C ILE A 196 4.02 -20.86 -20.11
N PRO A 197 4.56 -21.23 -18.94
CA PRO A 197 5.54 -20.39 -18.26
C PRO A 197 6.93 -20.64 -18.88
N TYR A 198 7.54 -19.60 -19.44
CA TYR A 198 8.96 -19.64 -19.82
C TYR A 198 9.91 -19.55 -18.62
N THR A 199 9.36 -19.41 -17.41
CA THR A 199 10.11 -19.15 -16.19
C THR A 199 10.13 -20.40 -15.30
N HIS A 200 11.29 -20.70 -14.70
CA HIS A 200 11.47 -21.71 -13.64
C HIS A 200 11.29 -23.20 -14.02
N SER A 201 11.34 -23.55 -15.30
CA SER A 201 11.27 -24.95 -15.76
C SER A 201 10.02 -25.68 -15.29
N GLU A 202 8.87 -24.99 -15.30
CA GLU A 202 7.58 -25.52 -14.85
C GLU A 202 6.71 -25.94 -16.05
N ASP A 203 5.98 -27.06 -15.94
CA ASP A 203 5.07 -27.55 -16.99
C ASP A 203 3.78 -26.71 -17.08
N ARG A 204 3.32 -26.17 -15.95
CA ARG A 204 2.21 -25.21 -15.82
C ARG A 204 2.56 -24.21 -14.73
N PRO A 205 1.98 -22.99 -14.75
CA PRO A 205 2.28 -21.98 -13.75
C PRO A 205 2.08 -22.51 -12.33
N SER A 206 3.15 -22.57 -11.55
CA SER A 206 3.07 -23.00 -10.16
C SER A 206 2.26 -22.02 -9.31
N ALA A 207 1.83 -22.48 -8.14
CA ALA A 207 1.21 -21.63 -7.14
C ALA A 207 2.10 -20.42 -6.78
N LYS A 208 3.43 -20.61 -6.80
CA LYS A 208 4.42 -19.55 -6.57
C LYS A 208 4.41 -18.51 -7.69
N LEU A 209 4.43 -18.95 -8.95
CA LEU A 209 4.38 -18.03 -10.10
C LEU A 209 3.04 -17.28 -10.18
N MET A 210 1.93 -17.94 -9.86
CA MET A 210 0.61 -17.31 -9.78
C MET A 210 0.54 -16.30 -8.64
N THR A 211 1.17 -16.59 -7.49
CA THR A 211 1.29 -15.63 -6.38
C THR A 211 2.08 -14.40 -6.80
N LYS A 212 3.20 -14.56 -7.54
CA LYS A 212 3.96 -13.42 -8.10
C LYS A 212 3.07 -12.55 -8.98
N THR A 213 2.29 -13.16 -9.86
CA THR A 213 1.35 -12.44 -10.74
C THR A 213 0.30 -11.70 -9.93
N ALA A 214 -0.35 -12.36 -8.97
CA ALA A 214 -1.36 -11.75 -8.11
C ALA A 214 -0.81 -10.57 -7.30
N VAL A 215 0.36 -10.72 -6.68
CA VAL A 215 1.05 -9.66 -5.93
C VAL A 215 1.43 -8.50 -6.85
N ALA A 216 1.88 -8.77 -8.08
CA ALA A 216 2.27 -7.72 -9.01
C ALA A 216 1.11 -6.80 -9.43
N PHE A 217 -0.10 -7.35 -9.59
CA PHE A 217 -1.30 -6.56 -9.90
C PHE A 217 -1.99 -6.00 -8.64
N ALA A 218 -1.89 -6.67 -7.49
CA ALA A 218 -2.25 -6.08 -6.20
C ALA A 218 -1.40 -4.82 -5.92
N HIS A 219 -0.12 -4.85 -6.29
CA HIS A 219 0.76 -3.68 -6.17
C HIS A 219 0.24 -2.53 -7.02
N THR A 220 -0.11 -2.77 -8.29
CA THR A 220 -0.75 -1.76 -9.16
C THR A 220 -2.01 -1.17 -8.53
N GLY A 221 -2.87 -2.01 -7.94
CA GLY A 221 -4.07 -1.54 -7.24
C GLY A 221 -3.76 -0.61 -6.06
N LEU A 222 -2.73 -0.92 -5.27
CA LEU A 222 -2.28 -0.06 -4.18
C LEU A 222 -1.60 1.22 -4.69
N LEU A 223 -0.84 1.15 -5.78
CA LEU A 223 -0.25 2.32 -6.44
C LEU A 223 -1.33 3.26 -7.01
N PHE A 224 -2.43 2.71 -7.53
CA PHE A 224 -3.59 3.50 -7.93
C PHE A 224 -4.19 4.29 -6.75
N LEU A 225 -4.31 3.67 -5.56
CA LEU A 225 -4.76 4.38 -4.36
C LEU A 225 -3.77 5.48 -3.97
N MET A 226 -2.47 5.16 -3.91
CA MET A 226 -1.40 6.13 -3.61
C MET A 226 -1.38 7.31 -4.59
N GLY A 227 -1.64 7.04 -5.88
CA GLY A 227 -1.76 8.07 -6.91
C GLY A 227 -2.91 9.05 -6.68
N ARG A 228 -3.97 8.63 -5.98
CA ARG A 228 -5.15 9.45 -5.65
C ARG A 228 -5.10 10.08 -4.26
N THR A 229 -4.17 9.69 -3.40
CA THR A 229 -4.02 10.23 -2.05
C THR A 229 -3.53 11.69 -2.10
N PRO A 230 -4.30 12.69 -1.60
CA PRO A 230 -3.91 14.10 -1.64
C PRO A 230 -2.59 14.38 -0.92
N GLY A 231 -1.68 15.16 -1.51
CA GLY A 231 -0.37 15.48 -0.93
C GLY A 231 0.71 14.40 -1.11
N GLY A 232 0.42 13.28 -1.79
CA GLY A 232 1.42 12.28 -2.21
C GLY A 232 2.00 12.55 -3.61
N PRO A 233 3.09 11.84 -3.99
CA PRO A 233 3.76 12.02 -5.28
C PRO A 233 2.87 11.65 -6.46
N ILE A 234 3.21 12.11 -7.67
CA ILE A 234 2.66 11.54 -8.90
C ILE A 234 3.13 10.09 -8.99
N VAL A 235 2.20 9.15 -9.15
CA VAL A 235 2.49 7.71 -9.19
C VAL A 235 2.32 7.20 -10.61
N LYS A 236 3.36 6.55 -11.12
CA LYS A 236 3.40 5.98 -12.47
C LYS A 236 3.92 4.55 -12.42
N GLU A 237 3.49 3.72 -13.36
CA GLU A 237 4.01 2.36 -13.48
C GLU A 237 4.23 1.96 -14.94
N ILE A 238 5.42 1.47 -15.25
CA ILE A 238 5.73 0.75 -16.49
C ILE A 238 5.82 -0.73 -16.16
N LYS A 239 5.04 -1.58 -16.83
CA LYS A 239 5.13 -3.04 -16.67
C LYS A 239 5.64 -3.71 -17.96
N PRO A 240 6.92 -4.11 -18.01
CA PRO A 240 7.41 -4.99 -19.06
C PRO A 240 6.65 -6.32 -19.04
N ALA A 241 6.24 -6.76 -20.24
CA ALA A 241 5.53 -8.00 -20.49
C ALA A 241 6.31 -8.86 -21.51
N ALA A 242 7.64 -8.86 -21.38
CA ALA A 242 8.59 -9.58 -22.21
C ALA A 242 9.85 -9.89 -21.38
N LEU A 243 10.76 -10.71 -21.90
CA LEU A 243 12.07 -10.89 -21.29
C LEU A 243 12.80 -9.54 -21.30
N ILE A 244 13.48 -9.19 -20.20
CA ILE A 244 14.28 -7.97 -20.17
C ILE A 244 15.70 -8.33 -20.59
N GLY A 245 16.04 -8.05 -21.84
CA GLY A 245 17.37 -8.08 -22.45
C GLY A 245 18.38 -9.10 -21.91
N TYR A 246 19.66 -8.73 -21.98
CA TYR A 246 20.78 -9.46 -21.39
C TYR A 246 21.83 -8.48 -20.89
N SER A 247 22.58 -8.87 -19.86
CA SER A 247 23.67 -8.11 -19.28
C SER A 247 25.02 -8.46 -19.91
N ASP A 248 25.21 -9.73 -20.29
CA ASP A 248 26.49 -10.23 -20.80
C ASP A 248 26.30 -11.49 -21.68
N VAL A 249 27.24 -11.73 -22.59
CA VAL A 249 27.34 -12.96 -23.39
C VAL A 249 28.76 -13.50 -23.26
N GLY A 250 28.90 -14.72 -22.79
CA GLY A 250 30.23 -15.26 -22.53
C GLY A 250 30.28 -16.79 -22.46
N HIS A 251 31.50 -17.31 -22.49
CA HIS A 251 31.79 -18.71 -22.25
C HIS A 251 32.31 -18.87 -20.83
N ARG A 252 31.50 -19.45 -19.94
CA ARG A 252 31.82 -19.52 -18.50
C ARG A 252 31.36 -20.83 -17.85
N VAL A 253 31.95 -21.12 -16.69
CA VAL A 253 31.53 -22.24 -15.83
C VAL A 253 30.12 -21.99 -15.32
N ILE A 254 29.22 -22.94 -15.55
CA ILE A 254 27.85 -22.90 -15.04
C ILE A 254 27.87 -23.18 -13.54
N ARG A 255 27.19 -22.33 -12.77
CA ARG A 255 27.08 -22.45 -11.33
C ARG A 255 25.61 -22.56 -10.92
N GLU A 256 25.34 -23.47 -10.00
CA GLU A 256 24.04 -23.62 -9.35
C GLU A 256 24.25 -23.54 -7.84
N LYS A 257 23.52 -22.65 -7.16
CA LYS A 257 23.66 -22.38 -5.71
C LYS A 257 25.12 -22.14 -5.28
N GLY A 258 25.88 -21.40 -6.10
CA GLY A 258 27.29 -21.08 -5.85
C GLY A 258 28.30 -22.16 -6.24
N HIS A 259 27.86 -23.39 -6.50
CA HIS A 259 28.72 -24.52 -6.84
C HIS A 259 28.80 -24.74 -8.36
N PRO A 260 29.99 -25.08 -8.91
CA PRO A 260 30.11 -25.46 -10.31
C PRO A 260 29.28 -26.70 -10.65
N VAL A 261 28.42 -26.58 -11.66
CA VAL A 261 27.72 -27.71 -12.27
C VAL A 261 28.78 -28.55 -12.98
N CYS A 262 28.72 -29.87 -12.79
CA CYS A 262 29.70 -30.79 -13.36
C CYS A 262 29.08 -31.70 -14.40
N ARG A 263 29.89 -32.04 -15.40
CA ARG A 263 29.53 -33.08 -16.36
C ARG A 263 29.78 -34.44 -15.72
N TYR A 264 28.86 -35.36 -15.97
CA TYR A 264 28.99 -36.75 -15.58
C TYR A 264 28.90 -37.62 -16.82
N ARG A 265 29.68 -38.69 -16.85
CA ARG A 265 29.53 -39.70 -17.90
C ARG A 265 28.21 -40.42 -17.71
N ALA A 266 27.40 -40.44 -18.77
CA ALA A 266 26.14 -41.17 -18.78
C ALA A 266 26.38 -42.67 -18.53
N ARG A 267 25.50 -43.28 -17.75
CA ARG A 267 25.42 -44.72 -17.54
C ARG A 267 24.14 -45.22 -18.20
N THR A 268 24.22 -46.35 -18.91
CA THR A 268 23.03 -47.03 -19.42
C THR A 268 22.53 -48.00 -18.38
N GLU A 269 21.25 -47.92 -18.05
CA GLU A 269 20.59 -48.79 -17.07
C GLU A 269 19.29 -49.33 -17.67
N PRO A 270 18.90 -50.58 -17.36
CA PRO A 270 17.60 -51.09 -17.73
C PRO A 270 16.50 -50.34 -16.98
N LEU A 271 15.46 -49.90 -17.70
CA LEU A 271 14.28 -49.30 -17.10
C LEU A 271 13.43 -50.39 -16.44
N GLY A 272 13.33 -50.35 -15.11
CA GLY A 272 12.46 -51.22 -14.33
C GLY A 272 11.06 -50.63 -14.12
N ASN A 273 10.32 -51.18 -13.15
CA ASN A 273 9.00 -50.66 -12.75
C ASN A 273 9.09 -49.37 -11.90
N GLU A 274 10.28 -49.04 -11.40
CA GLU A 274 10.55 -47.88 -10.57
C GLU A 274 11.73 -47.11 -11.17
N LEU A 275 11.64 -45.77 -11.16
CA LEU A 275 12.69 -44.87 -11.64
C LEU A 275 13.14 -43.96 -10.49
N ASN A 276 14.39 -44.11 -10.08
CA ASN A 276 15.00 -43.22 -9.11
C ASN A 276 15.40 -41.90 -9.78
N LEU A 277 14.69 -40.81 -9.47
CA LEU A 277 14.94 -39.49 -10.06
C LEU A 277 16.23 -38.83 -9.55
N ARG A 278 16.79 -39.32 -8.45
CA ARG A 278 18.05 -38.85 -7.87
C ARG A 278 18.86 -40.05 -7.40
N LEU A 279 20.13 -40.06 -7.80
CA LEU A 279 21.13 -41.02 -7.36
C LEU A 279 22.32 -40.24 -6.81
N GLU A 280 23.04 -40.87 -5.88
CA GLU A 280 24.26 -40.27 -5.34
C GLU A 280 25.27 -40.00 -6.47
N PRO A 281 25.74 -38.75 -6.63
CA PRO A 281 26.66 -38.39 -7.73
C PRO A 281 27.98 -39.16 -7.70
N THR A 282 28.36 -39.73 -6.55
CA THR A 282 29.54 -40.59 -6.37
C THR A 282 29.45 -41.88 -7.18
N GLY A 283 28.23 -42.32 -7.54
CA GLY A 283 28.00 -43.47 -8.41
C GLY A 283 28.27 -43.20 -9.90
N PHE A 284 28.62 -41.97 -10.26
CA PHE A 284 28.90 -41.54 -11.62
C PHE A 284 30.35 -41.10 -11.77
N VAL A 285 30.92 -41.31 -12.96
CA VAL A 285 32.23 -40.77 -13.31
C VAL A 285 32.07 -39.27 -13.56
N ARG A 286 32.51 -38.46 -12.59
CA ARG A 286 32.58 -37.00 -12.72
C ARG A 286 33.68 -36.64 -13.72
N GLU A 287 33.31 -35.85 -14.72
CA GLU A 287 34.24 -35.29 -15.69
C GLU A 287 34.63 -33.86 -15.27
N SER A 288 34.71 -32.92 -16.22
CA SER A 288 35.03 -31.52 -15.95
C SER A 288 33.81 -30.73 -15.49
N SER A 289 34.06 -29.51 -15.01
CA SER A 289 33.01 -28.50 -14.86
C SER A 289 32.32 -28.24 -16.19
N LEU A 290 31.00 -28.00 -16.14
CA LEU A 290 30.21 -27.66 -17.30
C LEU A 290 30.49 -26.20 -17.65
N GLU A 291 31.13 -25.99 -18.80
CA GLU A 291 31.37 -24.69 -19.40
C GLU A 291 30.60 -24.62 -20.72
N LEU A 292 29.80 -23.57 -20.89
CA LEU A 292 28.97 -23.37 -22.06
C LEU A 292 28.97 -21.89 -22.48
N PRO A 293 28.79 -21.59 -23.77
CA PRO A 293 28.37 -20.26 -24.21
C PRO A 293 26.97 -19.97 -23.65
N ILE A 294 26.85 -18.88 -22.89
CA ILE A 294 25.58 -18.46 -22.28
C ILE A 294 25.34 -16.97 -22.47
N VAL A 295 24.05 -16.62 -22.39
CA VAL A 295 23.51 -15.27 -22.32
C VAL A 295 23.04 -15.06 -20.89
N ASP A 296 23.55 -14.04 -20.21
CA ASP A 296 23.14 -13.67 -18.86
C ASP A 296 21.99 -12.68 -18.93
N THR A 297 20.81 -13.09 -18.46
CA THR A 297 19.58 -12.29 -18.53
C THR A 297 19.23 -11.65 -17.18
N GLY A 298 20.20 -11.55 -16.28
CA GLY A 298 20.02 -10.93 -14.96
C GLY A 298 19.13 -11.76 -14.04
N GLU A 299 17.99 -11.20 -13.60
CA GLU A 299 17.07 -11.86 -12.66
C GLU A 299 16.55 -13.21 -13.19
N ASN A 300 16.44 -13.37 -14.51
CA ASN A 300 15.94 -14.60 -15.12
C ASN A 300 17.01 -15.70 -15.25
N GLY A 301 18.26 -15.41 -14.88
CA GLY A 301 19.37 -16.37 -14.89
C GLY A 301 20.14 -16.39 -16.21
N VAL A 302 20.84 -17.50 -16.45
CA VAL A 302 21.67 -17.70 -17.65
C VAL A 302 20.98 -18.67 -18.61
N PHE A 303 20.97 -18.33 -19.90
CA PHE A 303 20.40 -19.16 -20.96
C PHE A 303 21.47 -19.59 -21.95
N THR A 304 21.37 -20.83 -22.39
CA THR A 304 22.12 -21.33 -23.55
C THR A 304 21.52 -20.79 -24.85
N LYS A 305 22.24 -20.98 -25.97
CA LYS A 305 21.77 -20.59 -27.30
C LYS A 305 20.34 -21.04 -27.59
N GLY A 306 20.02 -22.32 -27.36
CA GLY A 306 18.72 -22.89 -27.71
C GLY A 306 17.58 -22.33 -26.86
N GLU A 307 17.82 -22.12 -25.56
CA GLU A 307 16.85 -21.49 -24.66
C GLU A 307 16.60 -20.04 -25.05
N PHE A 308 17.66 -19.29 -25.36
CA PHE A 308 17.56 -17.90 -25.81
C PHE A 308 16.82 -17.79 -27.15
N GLU A 309 17.13 -18.63 -28.13
CA GLU A 309 16.41 -18.69 -29.41
C GLU A 309 14.92 -19.02 -29.20
N ALA A 310 14.60 -19.96 -28.32
CA ALA A 310 13.21 -20.36 -28.06
C ALA A 310 12.39 -19.26 -27.38
N ILE A 311 12.91 -18.63 -26.32
CA ILE A 311 12.16 -17.61 -25.57
C ILE A 311 12.00 -16.30 -26.35
N THR A 312 12.98 -15.95 -27.21
CA THR A 312 12.98 -14.72 -28.01
C THR A 312 12.37 -14.88 -29.40
N SER A 313 11.92 -16.08 -29.75
CA SER A 313 11.24 -16.33 -31.03
C SER A 313 9.96 -15.52 -31.17
N LEU A 314 9.65 -15.11 -32.41
CA LEU A 314 8.43 -14.36 -32.71
C LEU A 314 7.17 -15.09 -32.23
N GLY A 315 6.30 -14.37 -31.55
CA GLY A 315 5.07 -14.90 -30.95
C GLY A 315 5.28 -15.70 -29.66
N GLN A 316 6.52 -15.76 -29.16
CA GLN A 316 6.81 -16.21 -27.79
C GLN A 316 6.90 -15.01 -26.85
N MET A 317 7.59 -15.16 -25.72
CA MET A 317 7.75 -14.08 -24.75
C MET A 317 8.46 -12.85 -25.33
N GLU A 318 9.31 -13.05 -26.33
CA GLU A 318 10.11 -12.00 -26.96
C GLU A 318 10.94 -11.24 -25.91
N PHE A 319 11.60 -10.15 -26.28
CA PHE A 319 12.36 -9.37 -25.30
C PHE A 319 12.32 -7.86 -25.58
N VAL A 320 12.50 -7.09 -24.51
CA VAL A 320 12.64 -5.64 -24.50
C VAL A 320 13.98 -5.27 -23.87
N THR A 321 14.61 -4.21 -24.33
CA THR A 321 15.89 -3.78 -23.79
C THR A 321 15.71 -2.93 -22.51
N PRO A 322 16.64 -3.00 -21.54
CA PRO A 322 16.60 -2.11 -20.38
C PRO A 322 16.76 -0.64 -20.78
N GLU A 323 17.39 -0.33 -21.92
CA GLU A 323 17.53 1.02 -22.47
C GLU A 323 16.19 1.60 -22.95
N GLU A 324 15.34 0.80 -23.60
CA GLU A 324 13.98 1.20 -23.98
C GLU A 324 13.13 1.47 -22.73
N ILE A 325 13.23 0.61 -21.71
CA ILE A 325 12.55 0.84 -20.42
C ILE A 325 13.05 2.14 -19.79
N ALA A 326 14.36 2.38 -19.79
CA ALA A 326 14.96 3.60 -19.24
C ALA A 326 14.50 4.86 -19.96
N HIS A 327 14.42 4.82 -21.29
CA HIS A 327 13.92 5.91 -22.10
C HIS A 327 12.46 6.24 -21.76
N LEU A 328 11.60 5.22 -21.65
CA LEU A 328 10.20 5.39 -21.25
C LEU A 328 10.10 5.94 -19.82
N CYS A 329 10.93 5.48 -18.89
CA CYS A 329 10.95 6.00 -17.52
C CYS A 329 11.24 7.50 -17.50
N VAL A 330 12.27 7.95 -18.21
CA VAL A 330 12.62 9.38 -18.28
C VAL A 330 11.49 10.20 -18.92
N GLN A 331 10.93 9.72 -20.03
CA GLN A 331 9.78 10.36 -20.68
C GLN A 331 8.59 10.54 -19.73
N GLU A 332 8.25 9.49 -18.99
CA GLU A 332 7.16 9.50 -18.02
C GLU A 332 7.45 10.41 -16.81
N ILE A 333 8.71 10.47 -16.34
CA ILE A 333 9.14 11.39 -15.27
C ILE A 333 8.97 12.85 -15.69
N VAL A 334 9.31 13.20 -16.94
CA VAL A 334 9.16 14.58 -17.45
C VAL A 334 7.75 14.91 -17.95
N GLY A 335 6.80 13.96 -17.87
CA GLY A 335 5.40 14.17 -18.20
C GLY A 335 5.03 13.93 -19.67
N VAL A 336 5.90 13.29 -20.46
CA VAL A 336 5.52 12.79 -21.80
C VAL A 336 4.59 11.60 -21.64
N ASN A 337 3.46 11.64 -22.33
CA ASN A 337 2.52 10.52 -22.33
C ASN A 337 2.99 9.43 -23.31
N THR A 338 3.54 8.35 -22.81
CA THR A 338 4.03 7.23 -23.63
C THR A 338 2.95 6.21 -23.96
N GLY A 339 1.78 6.30 -23.31
CA GLY A 339 0.75 5.26 -23.33
C GLY A 339 1.15 3.97 -22.60
N ARG A 340 2.25 3.97 -21.84
CA ARG A 340 2.74 2.81 -21.08
C ARG A 340 2.58 2.93 -19.56
N ASP A 341 2.07 4.07 -19.09
CA ASP A 341 1.70 4.28 -17.67
C ASP A 341 0.45 3.47 -17.31
N VAL A 342 0.65 2.33 -16.65
CA VAL A 342 -0.41 1.40 -16.25
C VAL A 342 -1.32 2.04 -15.21
N VAL A 343 -0.78 2.79 -14.24
CA VAL A 343 -1.59 3.46 -13.21
C VAL A 343 -2.46 4.53 -13.85
N GLY A 344 -1.90 5.35 -14.75
CA GLY A 344 -2.66 6.32 -15.53
C GLY A 344 -3.76 5.66 -16.39
N THR A 345 -3.46 4.51 -16.98
CA THR A 345 -4.44 3.74 -17.78
C THR A 345 -5.60 3.24 -16.91
N VAL A 346 -5.31 2.65 -15.75
CA VAL A 346 -6.33 2.21 -14.78
C VAL A 346 -7.18 3.41 -14.33
N ASP A 347 -6.55 4.53 -13.96
CA ASP A 347 -7.28 5.73 -13.51
C ASP A 347 -8.19 6.31 -14.59
N SER A 348 -7.78 6.27 -15.86
CA SER A 348 -8.63 6.69 -16.99
C SER A 348 -9.77 5.73 -17.31
N SER A 349 -9.63 4.45 -16.95
CA SER A 349 -10.58 3.39 -17.30
C SER A 349 -11.64 3.14 -16.21
N VAL A 350 -11.40 3.58 -14.97
CA VAL A 350 -12.38 3.44 -13.89
C VAL A 350 -13.57 4.38 -14.08
N LEU A 351 -14.78 3.88 -13.80
CA LEU A 351 -16.00 4.69 -13.89
C LEU A 351 -15.98 5.83 -12.88
N SER A 352 -16.16 7.05 -13.38
CA SER A 352 -16.32 8.26 -12.56
C SER A 352 -17.79 8.60 -12.32
N PRO A 353 -18.10 9.43 -11.30
CA PRO A 353 -19.43 9.98 -11.09
C PRO A 353 -19.97 10.57 -12.39
N SER A 354 -21.23 10.24 -12.68
CA SER A 354 -21.90 10.72 -13.88
C SER A 354 -22.73 11.96 -13.57
N TYR A 355 -22.91 12.80 -14.58
CA TYR A 355 -23.86 13.92 -14.52
C TYR A 355 -25.27 13.46 -14.09
N ARG A 356 -25.74 12.33 -14.65
CA ARG A 356 -27.05 11.74 -14.31
C ARG A 356 -27.15 11.41 -12.82
N ALA A 357 -26.10 10.87 -12.21
CA ALA A 357 -26.08 10.60 -10.77
C ALA A 357 -26.19 11.89 -9.94
N GLY A 358 -25.52 12.96 -10.38
CA GLY A 358 -25.66 14.29 -9.78
C GLY A 358 -27.09 14.84 -9.83
N VAL A 359 -27.81 14.67 -10.94
CA VAL A 359 -29.22 15.08 -11.05
C VAL A 359 -30.14 14.22 -10.17
N LEU A 360 -29.92 12.90 -10.16
CA LEU A 360 -30.71 11.98 -9.33
C LEU A 360 -30.53 12.24 -7.83
N ARG A 361 -29.36 12.74 -7.41
CA ARG A 361 -29.11 13.13 -6.02
C ARG A 361 -30.16 14.11 -5.50
N SER A 362 -30.50 15.16 -6.24
CA SER A 362 -31.48 16.16 -5.80
C SER A 362 -32.85 15.53 -5.55
N ARG A 363 -33.29 14.67 -6.48
CA ARG A 363 -34.56 13.95 -6.34
C ARG A 363 -34.59 13.05 -5.11
N VAL A 364 -33.52 12.29 -4.84
CA VAL A 364 -33.44 11.42 -3.66
C VAL A 364 -33.48 12.25 -2.38
N LEU A 365 -32.79 13.41 -2.35
CA LEU A 365 -32.83 14.31 -1.19
C LEU A 365 -34.22 14.94 -0.99
N ASP A 366 -34.95 15.27 -2.07
CA ASP A 366 -36.34 15.74 -1.99
C ASP A 366 -37.25 14.66 -1.41
N GLU A 367 -37.15 13.42 -1.90
CA GLU A 367 -37.92 12.28 -1.41
C GLU A 367 -37.60 11.98 0.08
N LEU A 368 -36.33 12.06 0.49
CA LEU A 368 -35.93 11.92 1.89
C LEU A 368 -36.53 13.02 2.77
N ARG A 369 -36.46 14.29 2.36
CA ARG A 369 -37.08 15.40 3.11
C ARG A 369 -38.58 15.20 3.30
N SER A 370 -39.30 14.82 2.24
CA SER A 370 -40.74 14.53 2.33
C SER A 370 -41.04 13.38 3.30
N LEU A 371 -40.18 12.36 3.34
CA LEU A 371 -40.32 11.26 4.29
C LEU A 371 -40.09 11.74 5.73
N GLU A 372 -39.00 12.47 5.99
CA GLU A 372 -38.69 13.03 7.31
C GLU A 372 -39.82 13.92 7.84
N GLU A 373 -40.39 14.77 6.99
CA GLU A 373 -41.55 15.61 7.31
C GLU A 373 -42.78 14.77 7.66
N SER A 374 -43.05 13.70 6.90
CA SER A 374 -44.22 12.85 7.10
C SER A 374 -44.15 11.94 8.33
N THR A 375 -42.93 11.52 8.72
CA THR A 375 -42.70 10.61 9.86
C THR A 375 -42.30 11.35 11.13
N GLY A 376 -41.87 12.61 11.02
CA GLY A 376 -41.31 13.38 12.14
C GLY A 376 -39.96 12.83 12.62
N THR A 377 -39.23 12.09 11.77
CA THR A 377 -37.93 11.49 12.10
C THR A 377 -36.82 12.10 11.25
N HIS A 378 -35.61 12.25 11.80
CA HIS A 378 -34.44 12.75 11.08
C HIS A 378 -33.41 11.63 10.80
N GLY A 379 -32.96 11.52 9.55
CA GLY A 379 -31.95 10.56 9.10
C GLY A 379 -30.55 11.17 9.12
N VAL A 380 -29.83 11.01 10.24
CA VAL A 380 -28.54 11.70 10.45
C VAL A 380 -27.33 10.80 10.16
N ALA A 381 -27.09 9.79 11.00
CA ALA A 381 -26.01 8.84 10.80
C ALA A 381 -26.34 7.51 11.45
N LEU A 382 -25.93 6.40 10.83
CA LEU A 382 -26.11 5.03 11.36
C LEU A 382 -24.79 4.38 11.82
N GLY A 383 -23.65 5.08 11.69
CA GLY A 383 -22.34 4.47 11.96
C GLY A 383 -21.82 3.54 10.85
N GLN A 384 -22.45 3.56 9.66
CA GLN A 384 -22.11 2.67 8.54
C GLN A 384 -21.24 3.32 7.46
N LEU A 385 -21.23 4.65 7.39
CA LEU A 385 -20.52 5.40 6.36
C LEU A 385 -19.24 6.01 6.94
N GLY A 386 -18.13 5.85 6.21
CA GLY A 386 -16.89 6.59 6.43
C GLY A 386 -16.14 6.23 7.72
N PRO A 387 -15.13 7.03 8.09
CA PRO A 387 -14.41 6.86 9.34
C PRO A 387 -15.37 7.06 10.55
N PRO A 388 -15.09 6.49 11.73
CA PRO A 388 -15.92 6.66 12.92
C PRO A 388 -16.24 8.12 13.26
N GLU A 389 -15.31 9.03 12.94
CA GLU A 389 -15.42 10.48 13.07
C GLU A 389 -16.63 11.04 12.30
N LEU A 390 -16.97 10.48 11.13
CA LEU A 390 -18.07 10.98 10.29
C LEU A 390 -19.39 10.99 11.03
N SER A 391 -19.70 9.91 11.76
CA SER A 391 -20.99 9.79 12.43
C SER A 391 -21.12 10.75 13.61
N LYS A 392 -20.04 10.99 14.38
CA LYS A 392 -20.08 12.01 15.43
C LYS A 392 -20.21 13.41 14.83
N LEU A 393 -19.53 13.70 13.72
CA LEU A 393 -19.59 15.01 13.08
C LEU A 393 -21.00 15.30 12.55
N LEU A 394 -21.68 14.30 12.00
CA LEU A 394 -23.07 14.41 11.54
C LEU A 394 -24.01 14.69 12.72
N TRP A 395 -23.89 13.98 13.84
CA TRP A 395 -24.74 14.23 15.01
C TRP A 395 -24.44 15.57 15.69
N GLU A 396 -23.18 15.99 15.79
CA GLU A 396 -22.80 17.30 16.33
C GLU A 396 -23.31 18.43 15.44
N ALA A 397 -23.19 18.30 14.11
CA ALA A 397 -23.75 19.26 13.16
C ALA A 397 -25.29 19.29 13.21
N GLU A 398 -25.94 18.15 13.42
CA GLU A 398 -27.39 18.08 13.58
C GLU A 398 -27.86 18.82 14.85
N LEU A 399 -27.16 18.66 15.98
CA LEU A 399 -27.49 19.39 17.22
C LEU A 399 -27.40 20.91 17.01
N LEU A 400 -26.42 21.37 16.23
CA LEU A 400 -26.29 22.77 15.86
C LEU A 400 -27.41 23.22 14.89
N ALA A 401 -27.78 22.38 13.93
CA ALA A 401 -28.88 22.62 13.01
C ALA A 401 -30.22 22.77 13.75
N LEU A 402 -30.53 21.85 14.68
CA LEU A 402 -31.76 21.88 15.47
C LEU A 402 -31.81 23.04 16.47
N GLY A 403 -30.66 23.45 17.03
CA GLY A 403 -30.59 24.50 18.05
C GLY A 403 -30.57 25.92 17.48
N PHE A 404 -29.91 26.13 16.34
CA PHE A 404 -29.60 27.48 15.81
C PHE A 404 -29.97 27.66 14.33
N GLY A 405 -30.16 26.58 13.57
CA GLY A 405 -30.62 26.56 12.16
C GLY A 405 -29.62 27.08 11.12
N THR A 406 -28.79 28.07 11.47
CA THR A 406 -27.95 28.79 10.51
C THR A 406 -26.51 28.96 11.01
N LEU A 407 -25.58 29.02 10.07
CA LEU A 407 -24.16 29.22 10.34
C LEU A 407 -23.88 30.54 11.11
N PRO A 408 -24.49 31.69 10.75
CA PRO A 408 -24.30 32.94 11.49
C PRO A 408 -24.78 32.86 12.95
N ALA A 409 -25.90 32.18 13.21
CA ALA A 409 -26.45 32.05 14.56
C ALA A 409 -25.51 31.24 15.48
N VAL A 410 -24.94 30.14 14.98
CA VAL A 410 -23.95 29.34 15.75
C VAL A 410 -22.66 30.14 16.01
N VAL A 411 -22.21 30.92 15.03
CA VAL A 411 -20.98 31.73 15.17
C VAL A 411 -21.16 32.90 16.15
N ALA A 412 -22.38 33.41 16.31
CA ALA A 412 -22.70 34.53 17.20
C ALA A 412 -22.87 34.10 18.67
N ALA A 413 -23.27 32.85 18.92
CA ALA A 413 -23.40 32.30 20.27
C ALA A 413 -22.04 32.06 20.96
N THR A 414 -22.03 31.87 22.28
CA THR A 414 -20.86 31.39 23.02
C THR A 414 -20.78 29.86 23.00
N ALA A 415 -19.58 29.31 23.17
CA ALA A 415 -19.40 27.85 23.18
C ALA A 415 -20.16 27.18 24.34
N GLU A 416 -20.31 27.87 25.46
CA GLU A 416 -21.10 27.48 26.62
C GLU A 416 -22.60 27.48 26.30
N GLU A 417 -23.10 28.47 25.56
CA GLU A 417 -24.49 28.49 25.08
C GLU A 417 -24.78 27.33 24.12
N LEU A 418 -23.85 27.03 23.21
CA LEU A 418 -23.96 25.89 22.29
C LEU A 418 -23.99 24.56 23.07
N SER A 419 -23.10 24.40 24.05
CA SER A 419 -23.03 23.23 24.93
C SER A 419 -24.32 23.03 25.73
N ALA A 420 -24.79 24.08 26.41
CA ALA A 420 -26.04 24.04 27.16
C ALA A 420 -27.26 23.77 26.27
N MET A 421 -27.28 24.33 25.05
CA MET A 421 -28.33 24.06 24.07
C MET A 421 -28.35 22.59 23.64
N ALA A 422 -27.19 22.01 23.33
CA ALA A 422 -27.09 20.61 22.92
C ALA A 422 -27.56 19.66 24.04
N CYS A 423 -27.21 19.93 25.30
CA CYS A 423 -27.74 19.18 26.45
C CYS A 423 -29.27 19.28 26.54
N ARG A 424 -29.83 20.50 26.46
CA ARG A 424 -31.28 20.68 26.47
C ARG A 424 -31.97 19.94 25.34
N LEU A 425 -31.43 19.97 24.12
CA LEU A 425 -32.01 19.25 22.99
C LEU A 425 -32.05 17.74 23.21
N LEU A 426 -31.01 17.18 23.82
CA LEU A 426 -30.96 15.73 24.14
C LEU A 426 -31.95 15.33 25.24
N ASP A 427 -32.29 16.24 26.15
CA ASP A 427 -33.29 16.01 27.20
C ASP A 427 -34.74 16.27 26.73
N GLU A 428 -34.93 17.33 25.94
CA GLU A 428 -36.25 17.82 25.53
C GLU A 428 -36.80 17.09 24.29
N ARG A 429 -35.93 16.51 23.43
CA ARG A 429 -36.36 15.73 22.27
C ARG A 429 -36.34 14.22 22.57
N PRO A 430 -37.50 13.58 22.73
CA PRO A 430 -37.57 12.15 23.00
C PRO A 430 -36.88 11.32 21.92
N GLY A 431 -36.08 10.34 22.35
CA GLY A 431 -35.43 9.37 21.46
C GLY A 431 -34.17 9.85 20.74
N LEU A 432 -33.79 11.13 20.81
CA LEU A 432 -32.57 11.62 20.17
C LEU A 432 -31.31 11.03 20.82
N ARG A 433 -31.19 11.15 22.15
CA ARG A 433 -30.11 10.52 22.94
C ARG A 433 -30.08 8.99 22.73
N ASP A 434 -31.25 8.37 22.78
CA ASP A 434 -31.39 6.92 22.65
C ASP A 434 -30.96 6.44 21.27
N THR A 435 -31.28 7.20 20.21
CA THR A 435 -30.88 6.88 18.83
C THR A 435 -29.36 6.94 18.70
N ILE A 436 -28.73 8.05 19.11
CA ILE A 436 -27.27 8.23 19.02
C ILE A 436 -26.54 7.10 19.74
N THR A 437 -26.94 6.83 20.99
CA THR A 437 -26.28 5.84 21.83
C THR A 437 -26.53 4.40 21.36
N SER A 438 -27.73 4.08 20.84
CA SER A 438 -28.06 2.75 20.29
C SER A 438 -27.25 2.39 19.04
N LEU A 439 -26.75 3.38 18.32
CA LEU A 439 -25.85 3.17 17.18
C LEU A 439 -24.39 2.93 17.59
N GLY A 440 -24.12 2.90 18.90
CA GLY A 440 -22.81 2.72 19.48
C GLY A 440 -21.95 3.98 19.47
N ILE A 441 -22.58 5.15 19.44
CA ILE A 441 -21.93 6.46 19.49
C ILE A 441 -22.18 7.05 20.89
N PRO A 442 -21.18 7.06 21.79
CA PRO A 442 -21.34 7.64 23.11
C PRO A 442 -21.50 9.17 23.04
N ILE A 443 -22.15 9.74 24.07
CA ILE A 443 -22.27 11.19 24.25
C ILE A 443 -21.52 11.60 25.51
N LEU A 444 -20.46 12.40 25.33
CA LEU A 444 -19.66 12.95 26.43
C LEU A 444 -20.27 14.27 26.88
N HIS A 445 -20.61 14.36 28.17
CA HIS A 445 -21.25 15.53 28.78
C HIS A 445 -20.27 16.71 28.97
N PRO A 446 -20.78 17.93 29.24
CA PRO A 446 -19.95 19.12 29.41
C PRO A 446 -18.91 19.05 30.54
N ASP A 447 -19.16 18.23 31.56
CA ASP A 447 -18.22 17.98 32.66
C ASP A 447 -16.99 17.16 32.23
N GLY A 448 -17.04 16.53 31.05
CA GLY A 448 -16.03 15.61 30.54
C GLY A 448 -15.88 14.32 31.36
N ALA A 449 -16.77 14.05 32.31
CA ALA A 449 -16.72 12.90 33.21
C ALA A 449 -17.93 11.98 33.03
N THR A 450 -19.06 12.53 32.58
CA THR A 450 -20.32 11.80 32.39
C THR A 450 -20.47 11.37 30.92
N LEU A 451 -20.88 10.11 30.72
CA LEU A 451 -20.97 9.49 29.39
C LEU A 451 -22.31 8.76 29.24
N ASP A 452 -23.13 9.19 28.29
CA ASP A 452 -24.28 8.38 27.86
C ASP A 452 -23.79 7.34 26.85
N ARG A 453 -24.16 6.07 27.07
CA ARG A 453 -23.77 4.97 26.18
C ARG A 453 -24.91 4.00 25.95
N GLY A 454 -24.89 3.37 24.78
CA GLY A 454 -25.77 2.26 24.45
C GLY A 454 -25.17 0.91 24.87
N PRO A 455 -25.79 -0.20 24.40
CA PRO A 455 -25.34 -1.55 24.72
C PRO A 455 -23.91 -1.83 24.24
N PHE A 456 -23.51 -1.23 23.12
CA PHE A 456 -22.15 -1.31 22.59
C PHE A 456 -21.60 0.09 22.32
N ILE A 457 -20.28 0.18 22.13
CA ILE A 457 -19.57 1.40 21.76
C ILE A 457 -18.65 1.06 20.59
N ARG A 458 -18.67 1.88 19.52
CA ARG A 458 -17.83 1.66 18.34
C ARG A 458 -16.40 2.12 18.54
N ILE A 459 -16.19 3.17 19.32
CA ILE A 459 -14.88 3.75 19.59
C ILE A 459 -14.63 3.79 21.08
N PRO A 460 -13.52 3.24 21.58
CA PRO A 460 -12.41 2.62 20.85
C PRO A 460 -12.75 1.29 20.15
N GLU A 461 -12.06 1.04 19.04
CA GLU A 461 -11.99 -0.28 18.43
C GLU A 461 -11.15 -1.19 19.34
N SER A 462 -11.72 -2.30 19.82
CA SER A 462 -11.00 -3.33 20.57
C SER A 462 -11.16 -4.66 19.85
N PRO A 463 -10.11 -5.17 19.17
CA PRO A 463 -10.17 -6.46 18.48
C PRO A 463 -10.37 -7.63 19.43
N THR A 464 -9.85 -7.51 20.66
CA THR A 464 -9.85 -8.56 21.69
C THR A 464 -11.06 -8.49 22.62
N GLY A 465 -11.82 -7.39 22.59
CA GLY A 465 -12.98 -7.18 23.46
C GLY A 465 -12.62 -6.93 24.93
N GLU A 466 -11.34 -6.72 25.26
CA GLU A 466 -10.88 -6.52 26.62
C GLU A 466 -11.28 -5.15 27.19
N ALA A 467 -11.38 -5.08 28.52
CA ALA A 467 -11.67 -3.85 29.24
C ALA A 467 -10.50 -2.87 29.10
N LEU A 468 -10.77 -1.67 28.57
CA LEU A 468 -9.77 -0.65 28.37
C LEU A 468 -9.69 0.29 29.58
N LYS A 469 -8.47 0.64 29.97
CA LYS A 469 -8.23 1.68 30.97
C LYS A 469 -8.65 3.03 30.37
N VAL A 470 -9.29 3.87 31.20
CA VAL A 470 -9.70 5.22 30.78
C VAL A 470 -8.84 6.24 31.51
N THR A 471 -7.94 6.88 30.77
CA THR A 471 -7.22 8.09 31.18
C THR A 471 -7.83 9.33 30.53
N PRO A 472 -7.58 10.55 31.07
CA PRO A 472 -8.04 11.78 30.41
C PRO A 472 -7.57 11.90 28.95
N ALA A 473 -6.33 11.49 28.67
CA ALA A 473 -5.78 11.48 27.31
C ALA A 473 -6.50 10.48 26.39
N GLU A 474 -6.83 9.28 26.88
CA GLU A 474 -7.61 8.30 26.12
C GLU A 474 -9.03 8.76 25.87
N ARG A 475 -9.69 9.32 26.89
CA ARG A 475 -11.02 9.94 26.77
C ARG A 475 -11.01 11.00 25.68
N ASP A 476 -10.05 11.93 25.72
CA ASP A 476 -9.98 13.03 24.74
C ASP A 476 -9.72 12.50 23.33
N ARG A 477 -8.86 11.48 23.20
CA ARG A 477 -8.60 10.79 21.93
C ARG A 477 -9.85 10.09 21.38
N TRP A 478 -10.59 9.36 22.22
CA TRP A 478 -11.79 8.64 21.79
C TRP A 478 -12.96 9.60 21.49
N ALA A 479 -13.08 10.66 22.29
CA ALA A 479 -14.05 11.72 22.03
C ALA A 479 -13.77 12.44 20.70
N ALA A 480 -12.51 12.76 20.42
CA ALA A 480 -12.10 13.31 19.13
C ALA A 480 -12.41 12.36 17.96
N LYS A 481 -12.19 11.05 18.15
CA LYS A 481 -12.34 10.02 17.12
C LYS A 481 -13.79 9.60 16.83
N GLY A 482 -14.69 9.56 17.81
CA GLY A 482 -16.01 8.98 17.53
C GLY A 482 -17.11 9.18 18.56
N TRP A 483 -16.91 10.00 19.60
CA TRP A 483 -18.00 10.32 20.53
C TRP A 483 -18.58 11.68 20.18
N VAL A 484 -19.89 11.84 20.37
CA VAL A 484 -20.53 13.16 20.34
C VAL A 484 -20.05 13.92 21.57
N ASP A 485 -19.31 15.00 21.36
CA ASP A 485 -18.66 15.75 22.43
C ASP A 485 -19.41 17.05 22.74
N LEU A 486 -20.07 17.09 23.89
CA LEU A 486 -20.86 18.24 24.33
C LEU A 486 -20.04 19.29 25.08
N ARG A 487 -18.72 19.10 25.24
CA ARG A 487 -17.89 20.08 25.95
C ARG A 487 -17.79 21.38 25.15
N PRO A 488 -17.77 22.56 25.82
CA PRO A 488 -17.61 23.85 25.15
C PRO A 488 -16.40 23.89 24.19
N ALA A 489 -15.30 23.22 24.52
CA ALA A 489 -14.11 23.15 23.66
C ALA A 489 -14.40 22.57 22.26
N ASN A 490 -15.26 21.55 22.16
CA ASN A 490 -15.64 20.97 20.86
C ASN A 490 -16.51 21.93 20.06
N PHE A 491 -17.45 22.63 20.70
CA PHE A 491 -18.27 23.64 20.04
C PHE A 491 -17.46 24.86 19.58
N ALA A 492 -16.41 25.24 20.30
CA ALA A 492 -15.47 26.26 19.84
C ALA A 492 -14.74 25.82 18.54
N CYS A 493 -14.38 24.54 18.42
CA CYS A 493 -13.84 23.97 17.18
C CYS A 493 -14.87 24.03 16.04
N TRP A 494 -16.13 23.66 16.31
CA TRP A 494 -17.23 23.83 15.35
C TRP A 494 -17.42 25.27 14.90
N GLN A 495 -17.33 26.25 15.80
CA GLN A 495 -17.40 27.66 15.42
C GLN A 495 -16.23 28.07 14.50
N GLN A 496 -15.02 27.54 14.72
CA GLN A 496 -13.89 27.78 13.82
C GLN A 496 -14.15 27.19 12.44
N ARG A 497 -14.66 25.95 12.36
CA ARG A 497 -15.08 25.30 11.10
C ARG A 497 -16.11 26.12 10.35
N LEU A 498 -17.18 26.54 11.02
CA LEU A 498 -18.24 27.34 10.39
C LEU A 498 -17.75 28.72 9.95
N ARG A 499 -16.83 29.36 10.70
CA ARG A 499 -16.17 30.60 10.26
C ARG A 499 -15.34 30.37 8.99
N ALA A 500 -14.57 29.27 8.94
CA ALA A 500 -13.78 28.92 7.77
C ALA A 500 -14.66 28.65 6.54
N ILE A 501 -15.76 27.89 6.70
CA ILE A 501 -16.76 27.65 5.64
C ILE A 501 -17.33 28.98 5.11
N ARG A 502 -17.71 29.89 6.00
CA ARG A 502 -18.25 31.21 5.61
C ARG A 502 -17.21 32.09 4.92
N ALA A 503 -15.97 32.06 5.39
CA ALA A 503 -14.87 32.81 4.79
C ALA A 503 -14.46 32.25 3.43
N ALA A 504 -14.57 30.93 3.26
CA ALA A 504 -14.19 30.23 2.05
C ALA A 504 -15.14 30.50 0.87
N HIS A 505 -16.37 30.99 1.08
CA HIS A 505 -17.38 31.25 0.04
C HIS A 505 -16.79 32.04 -1.16
N PRO A 506 -16.38 31.37 -2.25
CA PRO A 506 -15.68 32.04 -3.36
C PRO A 506 -16.63 32.81 -4.30
N GLY A 507 -17.94 32.78 -4.03
CA GLY A 507 -18.97 33.28 -4.95
C GLY A 507 -19.22 34.79 -4.92
N LYS A 508 -18.58 35.57 -4.04
CA LYS A 508 -18.85 37.03 -3.95
C LYS A 508 -18.12 37.89 -4.98
N GLY A 509 -17.35 37.32 -5.91
CA GLY A 509 -16.49 38.15 -6.78
C GLY A 509 -16.28 37.73 -8.24
N GLN A 510 -16.55 36.48 -8.65
CA GLN A 510 -16.32 36.08 -10.05
C GLN A 510 -17.62 36.01 -10.86
N PRO A 511 -17.77 36.85 -11.91
CA PRO A 511 -18.91 36.75 -12.82
C PRO A 511 -18.83 35.48 -13.68
N GLY A 512 -20.00 34.95 -14.05
CA GLY A 512 -20.14 33.80 -14.95
C GLY A 512 -19.97 32.44 -14.26
N SER A 513 -19.79 31.39 -15.06
CA SER A 513 -19.71 29.99 -14.59
C SER A 513 -18.50 29.70 -13.71
N ALA A 514 -17.48 30.56 -13.70
CA ALA A 514 -16.32 30.45 -12.82
C ALA A 514 -16.66 30.79 -11.35
N GLY A 515 -17.76 31.52 -11.11
CA GLY A 515 -18.28 31.80 -9.76
C GLY A 515 -19.06 30.63 -9.13
N VAL A 516 -19.22 29.51 -9.85
CA VAL A 516 -19.89 28.30 -9.36
C VAL A 516 -18.83 27.21 -9.19
N THR A 517 -18.36 27.02 -7.97
CA THR A 517 -17.49 25.90 -7.58
C THR A 517 -18.25 24.96 -6.62
N PRO A 518 -17.85 23.68 -6.46
CA PRO A 518 -18.46 22.78 -5.47
C PRO A 518 -18.45 23.36 -4.04
N GLU A 519 -17.54 24.28 -3.74
CA GLU A 519 -17.41 24.99 -2.46
C GLU A 519 -18.34 26.22 -2.35
N THR A 520 -18.91 26.69 -3.48
CA THR A 520 -19.86 27.82 -3.52
C THR A 520 -21.30 27.44 -3.19
N THR A 521 -21.60 26.17 -2.97
CA THR A 521 -22.97 25.67 -2.73
C THR A 521 -23.36 25.54 -1.25
N VAL A 522 -22.49 25.89 -0.31
CA VAL A 522 -22.88 25.90 1.11
C VAL A 522 -23.82 27.09 1.34
N THR A 523 -25.03 26.83 1.79
CA THR A 523 -26.00 27.89 2.12
C THR A 523 -25.74 28.43 3.53
N GLU A 524 -26.41 29.52 3.92
CA GLU A 524 -26.36 29.98 5.32
C GLU A 524 -27.09 29.04 6.29
N ALA A 525 -27.93 28.13 5.77
CA ALA A 525 -28.58 27.08 6.54
C ALA A 525 -27.60 25.93 6.83
N ILE A 526 -27.73 25.31 8.00
CA ILE A 526 -26.90 24.15 8.36
C ILE A 526 -27.47 22.92 7.65
N GLU A 527 -26.91 22.59 6.49
CA GLU A 527 -27.10 21.29 5.85
C GLU A 527 -26.07 20.29 6.42
N THR A 528 -26.51 19.46 7.38
CA THR A 528 -25.67 18.53 8.16
C THR A 528 -24.66 17.77 7.29
N GLY A 529 -25.13 17.12 6.21
CA GLY A 529 -24.25 16.37 5.29
C GLY A 529 -23.26 17.26 4.52
N THR A 530 -23.66 18.45 4.11
CA THR A 530 -22.83 19.39 3.33
C THR A 530 -21.71 19.97 4.19
N VAL A 531 -22.03 20.39 5.42
CA VAL A 531 -21.04 20.93 6.37
C VAL A 531 -20.02 19.86 6.76
N VAL A 532 -20.47 18.63 7.03
CA VAL A 532 -19.54 17.55 7.40
C VAL A 532 -18.69 17.11 6.21
N ALA A 533 -19.24 17.08 4.99
CA ALA A 533 -18.44 16.82 3.79
C ALA A 533 -17.31 17.86 3.62
N TRP A 534 -17.57 19.14 3.94
CA TRP A 534 -16.51 20.17 3.95
C TRP A 534 -15.43 19.88 4.99
N VAL A 535 -15.80 19.43 6.20
CA VAL A 535 -14.84 19.07 7.26
C VAL A 535 -13.97 17.89 6.81
N LEU A 536 -14.57 16.83 6.26
CA LEU A 536 -13.82 15.69 5.72
C LEU A 536 -12.82 16.11 4.63
N ALA A 537 -13.26 16.98 3.73
CA ALA A 537 -12.43 17.43 2.62
C ALA A 537 -11.24 18.29 3.09
N ASN A 538 -11.47 19.26 3.98
CA ASN A 538 -10.48 20.27 4.35
C ASN A 538 -9.64 19.92 5.59
N GLU A 539 -10.16 19.14 6.53
CA GLU A 539 -9.40 18.72 7.73
C GLU A 539 -8.80 17.32 7.58
N MET A 540 -9.48 16.40 6.89
CA MET A 540 -9.06 14.99 6.79
C MET A 540 -8.48 14.62 5.41
N GLY A 541 -8.39 15.57 4.48
CA GLY A 541 -7.88 15.31 3.12
C GLY A 541 -8.78 14.37 2.32
N GLY A 542 -10.09 14.36 2.59
CA GLY A 542 -11.08 13.46 1.96
C GLY A 542 -11.44 13.78 0.51
N TYR A 543 -10.64 14.57 -0.21
CA TYR A 543 -10.86 14.84 -1.63
C TYR A 543 -10.63 13.58 -2.47
N ARG A 544 -11.47 13.38 -3.49
CA ARG A 544 -11.41 12.21 -4.37
C ARG A 544 -10.20 12.21 -5.32
N ILE A 545 -9.71 13.40 -5.67
CA ILE A 545 -8.61 13.65 -6.61
C ILE A 545 -7.75 14.77 -6.01
N LYS A 546 -6.46 14.72 -6.32
CA LYS A 546 -5.43 15.69 -5.93
C LYS A 546 -5.72 17.11 -6.39
#